data_AF-A0A536IPX1-F1
#
_entry.id   AF-A0A536IPX1-F1
#
_cell.length_a   1.000
_cell.length_b   1.000
_cell.length_c   1.000
_cell.angle_alpha   90.00
_cell.angle_beta   90.00
_cell.angle_gamma   90.00
#
_symmetry.space_group_name_H-M   'P 1'
#
loop_
_entity.id
_entity.type
_entity.pdbx_description
1 polymer ?
#
loop_
_entity_poly.entity_id
_entity_poly.type
_entity_poly.pdbx_seq_one_letter_code
_entity_poly.pdbx_strand_id
1 'polypeptide(L)'
;MRRWRAEHPEEHRERRRDWEARSREIRRTIWQRRRARILGAAGSYTVTEWLELVASCGGRCGYCGAPGALAVDHRLPIARGGTNRIENLIPACKTCNSRKHLMTEEEFHARLARERGDAA
;
A
#
# COMPACT_ATOMS: atom_id res chain seq x y z
N MET A 1 -17.71 18.03 -5.66
CA MET A 1 -17.70 17.01 -4.58
C MET A 1 -17.42 17.57 -3.18
N ARG A 2 -16.41 18.43 -2.97
CA ARG A 2 -16.14 19.04 -1.64
C ARG A 2 -17.27 19.97 -1.15
N ARG A 3 -17.83 20.79 -2.04
CA ARG A 3 -18.92 21.73 -1.74
C ARG A 3 -20.20 21.04 -1.22
N TRP A 4 -20.67 20.00 -1.92
CA TRP A 4 -21.81 19.19 -1.49
C TRP A 4 -21.63 18.59 -0.08
N ARG A 5 -20.43 18.06 0.24
CA ARG A 5 -20.16 17.50 1.58
C ARG A 5 -20.20 18.53 2.70
N ALA A 6 -19.88 19.80 2.40
CA ALA A 6 -19.92 20.90 3.35
C ALA A 6 -21.36 21.41 3.56
N GLU A 7 -22.16 21.43 2.49
CA GLU A 7 -23.57 21.84 2.52
C GLU A 7 -24.48 20.72 3.10
N HIS A 8 -24.07 19.44 3.02
CA HIS A 8 -24.87 18.27 3.46
C HIS A 8 -24.07 17.37 4.43
N PRO A 9 -23.60 17.89 5.57
CA PRO A 9 -22.68 17.18 6.45
C PRO A 9 -23.33 15.95 7.13
N GLU A 10 -24.62 16.01 7.43
CA GLU A 10 -25.36 14.90 8.07
C GLU A 10 -25.64 13.75 7.11
N GLU A 11 -26.22 14.05 5.93
CA GLU A 11 -26.41 13.04 4.88
C GLU A 11 -25.10 12.37 4.47
N HIS A 12 -24.02 13.15 4.34
CA HIS A 12 -22.70 12.59 4.05
C HIS A 12 -22.21 11.67 5.18
N ARG A 13 -22.43 12.02 6.46
CA ARG A 13 -22.09 11.16 7.61
C ARG A 13 -22.92 9.88 7.62
N GLU A 14 -24.22 9.98 7.38
CA GLU A 14 -25.13 8.83 7.36
C GLU A 14 -24.81 7.89 6.20
N ARG A 15 -24.66 8.42 4.98
CA ARG A 15 -24.25 7.65 3.81
C ARG A 15 -22.89 6.96 4.02
N ARG A 16 -21.95 7.61 4.71
CA ARG A 16 -20.67 7.00 5.09
C ARG A 16 -20.87 5.87 6.10
N ARG A 17 -21.71 6.05 7.12
CA ARG A 17 -22.05 5.01 8.10
C ARG A 17 -22.72 3.80 7.44
N ASP A 18 -23.70 4.03 6.58
CA ASP A 18 -24.38 2.97 5.83
C ASP A 18 -23.41 2.23 4.90
N TRP A 19 -22.56 2.97 4.16
CA TRP A 19 -21.50 2.36 3.36
C TRP A 19 -20.51 1.57 4.23
N GLU A 20 -20.10 2.08 5.38
CA GLU A 20 -19.16 1.41 6.30
C GLU A 20 -19.76 0.12 6.88
N ALA A 21 -21.04 0.15 7.27
CA ALA A 21 -21.80 -0.97 7.80
C ALA A 21 -21.92 -2.07 6.73
N ARG A 22 -22.39 -1.73 5.53
CA ARG A 22 -22.52 -2.66 4.40
C ARG A 22 -21.18 -3.15 3.88
N SER A 23 -20.14 -2.33 3.94
CA SER A 23 -18.80 -2.68 3.49
C SER A 23 -17.96 -3.41 4.54
N ARG A 24 -18.49 -3.69 5.75
CA ARG A 24 -17.75 -4.42 6.78
C ARG A 24 -17.40 -5.84 6.32
N GLU A 25 -18.39 -6.57 5.82
CA GLU A 25 -18.24 -7.93 5.28
C GLU A 25 -17.29 -7.93 4.07
N ILE A 26 -17.44 -6.94 3.18
CA ILE A 26 -16.62 -6.77 1.98
C ILE A 26 -15.15 -6.56 2.37
N ARG A 27 -14.88 -5.63 3.29
CA ARG A 27 -13.52 -5.35 3.77
C ARG A 27 -12.90 -6.56 4.47
N ARG A 28 -13.68 -7.28 5.28
CA ARG A 28 -13.25 -8.54 5.91
C ARG A 28 -12.85 -9.57 4.87
N THR A 29 -13.66 -9.74 3.84
CA THR A 29 -13.42 -10.70 2.75
C THR A 29 -12.16 -10.35 1.95
N ILE A 30 -11.99 -9.07 1.61
CA ILE A 30 -10.78 -8.58 0.91
C ILE A 30 -9.53 -8.84 1.76
N TRP A 31 -9.61 -8.53 3.06
CA TRP A 31 -8.50 -8.78 3.99
C TRP A 31 -8.19 -10.27 4.14
N GLN A 32 -9.19 -11.13 4.27
CA GLN A 32 -9.02 -12.58 4.35
C GLN A 32 -8.34 -13.14 3.10
N ARG A 33 -8.80 -12.73 1.90
CA ARG A 33 -8.18 -13.12 0.62
C ARG A 33 -6.73 -12.64 0.53
N ARG A 34 -6.45 -11.39 0.94
CA ARG A 34 -5.09 -10.86 0.97
C ARG A 34 -4.21 -11.65 1.94
N ARG A 35 -4.70 -11.94 3.14
CA ARG A 35 -3.98 -12.73 4.15
C ARG A 35 -3.68 -14.13 3.64
N ALA A 36 -4.65 -14.82 3.05
CA ALA A 36 -4.45 -16.16 2.48
C ALA A 36 -3.34 -16.16 1.43
N ARG A 37 -3.32 -15.14 0.54
CA ARG A 37 -2.22 -14.99 -0.43
C ARG A 37 -0.87 -14.77 0.25
N ILE A 38 -0.79 -13.92 1.28
CA ILE A 38 0.46 -13.69 2.01
C ILE A 38 0.97 -14.97 2.67
N LEU A 39 0.09 -15.72 3.33
CA LEU A 39 0.46 -16.99 3.98
C LEU A 39 0.83 -18.09 2.99
N GLY A 40 0.27 -18.06 1.78
CA GLY A 40 0.61 -19.00 0.71
C GLY A 40 1.82 -18.60 -0.14
N ALA A 41 2.36 -17.40 0.04
CA ALA A 41 3.53 -16.94 -0.69
C ALA A 41 4.81 -17.61 -0.15
N ALA A 42 5.78 -17.86 -1.02
CA ALA A 42 7.01 -18.53 -0.62
C ALA A 42 7.84 -17.67 0.36
N GLY A 43 8.30 -18.29 1.44
CA GLY A 43 9.22 -17.69 2.41
C GLY A 43 8.57 -16.72 3.40
N SER A 44 9.38 -16.24 4.32
CA SER A 44 9.00 -15.29 5.38
C SER A 44 10.16 -14.37 5.69
N TYR A 45 9.91 -13.38 6.55
CA TYR A 45 10.92 -12.50 7.13
C TYR A 45 10.62 -12.31 8.61
N THR A 46 11.64 -11.98 9.35
CA THR A 46 11.62 -11.66 10.77
C THR A 46 11.46 -10.16 10.99
N VAL A 47 11.11 -9.77 12.21
CA VAL A 47 11.04 -8.35 12.59
C VAL A 47 12.42 -7.69 12.46
N THR A 48 13.50 -8.39 12.80
CA THR A 48 14.87 -7.86 12.71
C THR A 48 15.25 -7.55 11.26
N GLU A 49 15.05 -8.50 10.34
CA GLU A 49 15.32 -8.30 8.91
C GLU A 49 14.52 -7.10 8.35
N TRP A 50 13.26 -6.95 8.78
CA TRP A 50 12.46 -5.79 8.41
C TRP A 50 13.03 -4.47 8.93
N LEU A 51 13.44 -4.42 10.20
CA LEU A 51 14.03 -3.21 10.79
C LEU A 51 15.37 -2.85 10.13
N GLU A 52 16.19 -3.83 9.80
CA GLU A 52 17.45 -3.65 9.06
C GLU A 52 17.20 -3.12 7.65
N LEU A 53 16.19 -3.64 6.94
CA LEU A 53 15.78 -3.13 5.64
C LEU A 53 15.28 -1.68 5.72
N VAL A 54 14.52 -1.33 6.77
CA VAL A 54 14.09 0.06 6.99
C VAL A 54 15.28 0.98 7.27
N ALA A 55 16.24 0.52 8.08
CA ALA A 55 17.44 1.27 8.41
C ALA A 55 18.34 1.48 7.18
N SER A 56 18.52 0.48 6.33
CA SER A 56 19.29 0.60 5.09
C SER A 56 18.66 1.59 4.09
N CYS A 57 17.34 1.79 4.16
CA CYS A 57 16.61 2.82 3.43
C CYS A 57 16.63 4.20 4.14
N GLY A 58 17.44 4.38 5.19
CA GLY A 58 17.52 5.62 5.96
C GLY A 58 16.24 5.99 6.70
N GLY A 59 15.40 5.00 7.03
CA GLY A 59 14.09 5.23 7.66
C GLY A 59 13.10 5.97 6.76
N ARG A 60 13.25 5.87 5.45
CA ARG A 60 12.44 6.59 4.44
C ARG A 60 11.76 5.64 3.47
N CYS A 61 10.74 6.15 2.79
CA CYS A 61 10.05 5.44 1.73
C CYS A 61 11.03 5.12 0.58
N GLY A 62 11.17 3.85 0.23
CA GLY A 62 12.04 3.39 -0.85
C GLY A 62 11.64 3.90 -2.25
N TYR A 63 10.41 4.40 -2.42
CA TYR A 63 9.96 4.98 -3.69
C TYR A 63 10.18 6.49 -3.79
N CYS A 64 9.74 7.25 -2.80
CA CYS A 64 9.71 8.71 -2.86
C CYS A 64 10.67 9.41 -1.89
N GLY A 65 11.36 8.68 -1.01
CA GLY A 65 12.27 9.25 -0.01
C GLY A 65 11.58 10.00 1.14
N ALA A 66 10.25 10.09 1.14
CA ALA A 66 9.51 10.76 2.20
C ALA A 66 9.67 10.02 3.54
N PRO A 67 9.87 10.75 4.65
CA PRO A 67 9.87 10.17 5.99
C PRO A 67 8.45 9.82 6.44
N GLY A 68 8.33 9.10 7.56
CA GLY A 68 7.06 8.84 8.25
C GLY A 68 6.79 7.35 8.43
N ALA A 69 5.52 7.00 8.68
CA ALA A 69 5.12 5.62 8.89
C ALA A 69 5.30 4.79 7.60
N LEU A 70 6.12 3.75 7.69
CA LEU A 70 6.42 2.83 6.60
C LEU A 70 5.68 1.51 6.80
N ALA A 71 5.17 0.97 5.71
CA ALA A 71 4.58 -0.36 5.66
C ALA A 71 5.37 -1.22 4.69
N VAL A 72 5.28 -2.53 4.89
CA VAL A 72 5.82 -3.52 3.96
C VAL A 72 5.06 -3.41 2.64
N ASP A 73 5.82 -3.26 1.56
CA ASP A 73 5.36 -3.45 0.19
C ASP A 73 6.24 -4.51 -0.49
N HIS A 74 5.65 -5.24 -1.44
CA HIS A 74 6.31 -6.30 -2.18
C HIS A 74 6.75 -5.76 -3.54
N ARG A 75 8.04 -5.86 -3.88
CA ARG A 75 8.63 -5.42 -5.15
C ARG A 75 7.91 -6.06 -6.34
N LEU A 76 7.83 -7.39 -6.35
CA LEU A 76 6.86 -8.16 -7.14
C LEU A 76 5.64 -8.45 -6.25
N PRO A 77 4.43 -7.95 -6.57
CA PRO A 77 3.24 -8.22 -5.78
C PRO A 77 2.96 -9.72 -5.65
N ILE A 78 2.53 -10.16 -4.47
CA ILE A 78 2.17 -11.57 -4.23
C ILE A 78 1.08 -12.05 -5.20
N ALA A 79 0.12 -11.19 -5.56
CA ALA A 79 -0.92 -11.53 -6.53
C ALA A 79 -0.38 -11.83 -7.95
N ARG A 80 0.88 -11.49 -8.21
CA ARG A 80 1.62 -11.75 -9.47
C ARG A 80 2.78 -12.73 -9.27
N GLY A 81 2.73 -13.54 -8.20
CA GLY A 81 3.74 -14.58 -7.94
C GLY A 81 4.94 -14.14 -7.09
N GLY A 82 4.89 -12.94 -6.50
CA GLY A 82 5.93 -12.49 -5.57
C GLY A 82 6.04 -13.34 -4.30
N THR A 83 7.26 -13.44 -3.77
CA THR A 83 7.56 -14.12 -2.50
C THR A 83 7.29 -13.21 -1.31
N ASN A 84 7.22 -13.78 -0.10
CA ASN A 84 7.18 -13.02 1.14
C ASN A 84 8.53 -13.03 1.88
N ARG A 85 9.63 -13.15 1.13
CA ARG A 85 11.01 -13.07 1.65
C ARG A 85 11.52 -11.64 1.64
N ILE A 86 12.50 -11.33 2.49
CA ILE A 86 13.01 -9.97 2.68
C ILE A 86 13.52 -9.32 1.38
N GLU A 87 14.07 -10.10 0.45
CA GLU A 87 14.62 -9.59 -0.81
C GLU A 87 13.52 -9.04 -1.74
N ASN A 88 12.29 -9.54 -1.60
CA ASN A 88 11.13 -9.04 -2.34
C ASN A 88 10.43 -7.88 -1.61
N LEU A 89 10.95 -7.38 -0.49
CA LEU A 89 10.31 -6.31 0.26
C LEU A 89 10.99 -4.96 0.05
N ILE A 90 10.19 -3.92 0.23
CA ILE A 90 10.64 -2.53 0.26
C ILE A 90 9.79 -1.71 1.23
N PRO A 91 10.38 -0.80 2.04
CA PRO A 91 9.62 0.09 2.89
C PRO A 91 8.89 1.16 2.10
N ALA A 92 7.57 1.23 2.21
CA ALA A 92 6.76 2.18 1.47
C ALA A 92 5.86 3.02 2.38
N CYS A 93 5.79 4.34 2.12
CA CYS A 93 4.80 5.18 2.77
C CYS A 93 3.38 4.83 2.27
N LYS A 94 2.35 5.18 3.06
CA LYS A 94 0.94 4.91 2.73
C LYS A 94 0.56 5.39 1.32
N THR A 95 1.00 6.58 0.94
CA THR A 95 0.68 7.19 -0.36
C THR A 95 1.27 6.39 -1.51
N CYS A 96 2.56 6.04 -1.45
CA CYS A 96 3.22 5.25 -2.49
C CYS A 96 2.66 3.84 -2.57
N ASN A 97 2.53 3.14 -1.43
CA ASN A 97 2.00 1.78 -1.38
C ASN A 97 0.57 1.71 -1.99
N SER A 98 -0.30 2.65 -1.63
CA SER A 98 -1.65 2.72 -2.20
C SER A 98 -1.66 3.03 -3.70
N ARG A 99 -0.70 3.83 -4.20
CA ARG A 99 -0.60 4.17 -5.63
C ARG A 99 0.01 3.04 -6.45
N LYS A 100 0.96 2.29 -5.87
CA LYS A 100 1.58 1.13 -6.51
C LYS A 100 0.58 0.01 -6.74
N HIS A 101 -0.24 -0.29 -5.74
CA HIS A 101 -1.31 -1.28 -5.82
C HIS A 101 -0.79 -2.67 -6.25
N LEU A 102 -1.04 -3.07 -7.50
CA LEU A 102 -0.62 -4.37 -8.08
C LEU A 102 0.47 -4.22 -9.16
N MET A 103 1.04 -3.03 -9.29
CA MET A 103 2.21 -2.82 -10.14
C MET A 103 3.44 -3.44 -9.52
N THR A 104 4.37 -3.91 -10.35
CA THR A 104 5.73 -4.25 -9.88
C THR A 104 6.47 -2.98 -9.47
N GLU A 105 7.58 -3.15 -8.78
CA GLU A 105 8.50 -2.07 -8.45
C GLU A 105 8.92 -1.30 -9.70
N GLU A 106 9.32 -2.00 -10.76
CA GLU A 106 9.77 -1.41 -12.02
C GLU A 106 8.65 -0.62 -12.70
N GLU A 107 7.45 -1.21 -12.79
CA GLU A 107 6.27 -0.54 -13.36
C GLU A 107 5.94 0.73 -12.58
N PHE A 108 6.05 0.69 -11.25
CA PHE A 108 5.76 1.85 -10.42
C PHE A 108 6.84 2.92 -10.50
N HIS A 109 8.13 2.56 -10.56
CA HIS A 109 9.19 3.51 -10.83
C HIS A 109 9.04 4.16 -12.20
N ALA A 110 8.68 3.40 -13.24
CA ALA A 110 8.40 3.94 -14.56
C ALA A 110 7.23 4.95 -14.53
N ARG A 111 6.18 4.67 -13.74
CA ARG A 111 5.09 5.63 -13.52
C ARG A 111 5.57 6.90 -12.82
N LEU A 112 6.34 6.77 -11.73
CA LEU A 112 6.86 7.93 -11.00
C LEU A 112 7.80 8.77 -11.86
N ALA A 113 8.59 8.14 -12.73
CA ALA A 113 9.47 8.84 -13.66
C ALA A 113 8.67 9.69 -14.68
N ARG A 114 7.59 9.14 -15.26
CA ARG A 114 6.69 9.89 -16.14
C ARG A 114 6.08 11.10 -15.44
N GLU A 115 5.52 10.89 -14.25
CA GLU A 115 4.88 11.98 -13.48
C GLU A 115 5.87 13.08 -13.04
N ARG A 116 7.16 12.75 -12.86
CA ARG A 116 8.20 13.76 -12.58
C ARG A 116 8.63 14.52 -13.83
N GLY A 117 8.65 13.85 -14.99
CA GLY A 117 8.93 14.47 -16.28
C GLY A 117 7.79 15.37 -16.76
N ASP A 118 6.55 15.00 -16.48
CA ASP A 118 5.35 15.81 -16.78
C ASP A 118 5.17 17.01 -15.82
N ALA A 119 5.99 17.08 -14.76
CA ALA A 119 6.00 18.17 -13.78
C ALA A 119 7.09 19.23 -14.06
N ALA A 120 7.86 19.06 -15.15
CA ALA A 120 8.84 20.01 -15.66
C ALA A 120 8.30 20.72 -16.89
#